data_AF-A0A3N5SDZ7-F1
#
_entry.id   AF-A0A3N5SDZ7-F1
#
_cell.length_a   1.000
_cell.length_b   1.000
_cell.length_c   1.000
_cell.angle_alpha   90.00
_cell.angle_beta   90.00
_cell.angle_gamma   90.00
#
_symmetry.space_group_name_H-M   'P 1'
#
loop_
_entity.id
_entity.type
_entity.pdbx_description
1 polymer ?
#
loop_
_entity_poly.entity_id
_entity_poly.type
_entity_poly.pdbx_seq_one_letter_code
_entity_poly.pdbx_strand_id
1 'polypeptide(L)'
;MNDSPHQPVLYKEIIHALQPRRGGRYVDGTLGAGGHARGILEASAPDGQLLGLDVDPQALSLARKTLAPYEGRIHLAQASYTSLATQLARLQWDAVDGILLDLGASSMQFDTPERGFSFLHDAPLDMRFGPQAVMTAADLVNKYSERELADLIYQYGEERESRKI
;
A
#
# COMPACT_ATOMS: atom_id res chain seq x y z
N MET A 1 -21.98 -12.32 5.31
CA MET A 1 -20.74 -11.53 5.39
C MET A 1 -19.61 -12.55 5.46
N ASN A 2 -18.81 -12.66 4.41
CA ASN A 2 -17.68 -13.59 4.38
C ASN A 2 -16.58 -13.01 5.27
N ASP A 3 -16.52 -13.49 6.51
CA ASP A 3 -15.53 -13.13 7.53
C ASP A 3 -14.18 -13.84 7.30
N SER A 4 -13.77 -14.00 6.04
CA SER A 4 -12.41 -14.46 5.74
C SER A 4 -11.48 -13.27 5.82
N PRO A 5 -10.42 -13.33 6.66
CA PRO A 5 -9.38 -12.30 6.63
C PRO A 5 -8.87 -12.17 5.20
N HIS A 6 -8.78 -10.93 4.70
CA HIS A 6 -8.30 -10.65 3.35
C HIS A 6 -7.00 -11.42 3.09
N GLN A 7 -7.06 -12.37 2.15
CA GLN A 7 -5.91 -13.18 1.80
C GLN A 7 -5.05 -12.38 0.82
N PRO A 8 -3.77 -12.15 1.12
CA PRO A 8 -2.92 -11.37 0.24
C PRO A 8 -2.72 -12.07 -1.10
N VAL A 9 -2.68 -11.29 -2.18
CA VAL A 9 -2.44 -11.78 -3.53
C VAL A 9 -1.04 -12.40 -3.61
N LEU A 10 -0.92 -13.55 -4.27
CA LEU A 10 0.34 -14.28 -4.49
C LEU A 10 1.16 -14.52 -3.20
N TYR A 11 0.48 -14.73 -2.07
CA TYR A 11 1.12 -14.85 -0.76
C TYR A 11 2.23 -15.91 -0.72
N LYS A 12 1.98 -17.11 -1.26
CA LYS A 12 2.95 -18.22 -1.21
C LYS A 12 4.16 -17.94 -2.10
N GLU A 13 3.90 -17.40 -3.28
CA GLU A 13 4.90 -17.04 -4.29
C GLU A 13 5.83 -15.94 -3.75
N ILE A 14 5.26 -14.94 -3.05
CA ILE A 14 6.03 -13.86 -2.43
C ILE A 14 6.94 -14.39 -1.33
N ILE A 15 6.42 -15.21 -0.40
CA ILE A 15 7.27 -15.80 0.66
C ILE A 15 8.33 -16.72 0.06
N HIS A 16 8.01 -17.47 -0.99
CA HIS A 16 8.97 -18.32 -1.68
C HIS A 16 10.08 -17.52 -2.37
N ALA A 17 9.75 -16.41 -3.05
CA ALA A 17 10.71 -15.58 -3.75
C ALA A 17 11.58 -14.75 -2.79
N LEU A 18 10.98 -14.20 -1.73
CA LEU A 18 11.67 -13.35 -0.75
C LEU A 18 12.60 -14.15 0.18
N GLN A 19 12.34 -15.45 0.33
CA GLN A 19 13.07 -16.37 1.20
C GLN A 19 13.41 -15.78 2.58
N PRO A 20 12.40 -15.37 3.38
CA PRO A 20 12.68 -14.76 4.67
C PRO A 20 13.46 -15.72 5.56
N ARG A 21 14.47 -15.18 6.23
CA ARG A 21 15.38 -15.93 7.09
C ARG A 21 15.49 -15.29 8.45
N ARG A 22 15.89 -16.12 9.41
CA ARG A 22 16.22 -15.70 10.76
C ARG A 22 17.21 -14.52 10.75
N GLY A 23 16.95 -13.50 11.57
CA GLY A 23 17.77 -12.30 11.73
C GLY A 23 17.72 -11.33 10.56
N GLY A 24 16.95 -11.62 9.50
CA GLY A 24 16.83 -10.76 8.34
C GLY A 24 16.01 -9.49 8.59
N ARG A 25 16.27 -8.45 7.82
CA ARG A 25 15.55 -7.18 7.82
C ARG A 25 14.75 -7.04 6.54
N TYR A 26 13.45 -6.81 6.65
CA TYR A 26 12.54 -6.75 5.51
C TYR A 26 11.79 -5.43 5.46
N VAL A 27 11.37 -5.07 4.25
CA VAL A 27 10.51 -3.91 4.01
C VAL A 27 9.23 -4.40 3.33
N ASP A 28 8.09 -3.98 3.85
CA ASP A 28 6.80 -4.00 3.15
C ASP A 28 6.41 -2.54 2.88
N GLY A 29 6.58 -2.10 1.64
CA GLY A 29 6.38 -0.69 1.25
C GLY A 29 4.93 -0.31 0.97
N THR A 30 4.02 -1.28 1.01
CA THR A 30 2.59 -1.16 0.71
C THR A 30 1.82 -2.01 1.70
N LEU A 31 2.04 -1.71 2.98
CA LEU A 31 1.71 -2.62 4.09
C LEU A 31 0.24 -3.06 4.11
N GLY A 32 -0.68 -2.18 3.72
CA GLY A 32 -2.10 -2.47 3.74
C GLY A 32 -2.55 -2.94 5.13
N ALA A 33 -3.28 -4.04 5.19
CA ALA A 33 -3.71 -4.66 6.46
C ALA A 33 -2.63 -5.54 7.14
N GLY A 34 -1.40 -5.60 6.60
CA GLY A 34 -0.27 -6.34 7.17
C GLY A 34 -0.22 -7.83 6.82
N GLY A 35 -0.92 -8.25 5.76
CA GLY A 35 -1.06 -9.66 5.41
C GLY A 35 0.25 -10.32 4.96
N HIS A 36 0.99 -9.71 4.02
CA HIS A 36 2.31 -10.22 3.62
C HIS A 36 3.34 -10.03 4.73
N ALA A 37 3.36 -8.87 5.38
CA ALA A 37 4.22 -8.60 6.53
C ALA A 37 4.14 -9.69 7.62
N ARG A 38 2.93 -10.18 7.93
CA ARG A 38 2.75 -11.31 8.86
C ARG A 38 3.52 -12.55 8.39
N GLY A 39 3.36 -12.93 7.13
CA GLY A 39 4.06 -14.09 6.57
C GLY A 39 5.57 -13.95 6.58
N ILE A 40 6.09 -12.75 6.31
CA ILE A 40 7.51 -12.45 6.40
C ILE A 40 8.02 -12.61 7.83
N LEU A 41 7.29 -12.09 8.83
CA LEU A 41 7.64 -12.20 10.25
C LEU A 41 7.55 -13.63 10.79
N GLU A 42 6.59 -14.42 10.30
CA GLU A 42 6.46 -15.86 10.61
C GLU A 42 7.67 -16.63 10.05
N ALA A 43 8.01 -16.44 8.78
CA ALA A 43 9.10 -17.15 8.12
C ALA A 43 10.49 -16.73 8.61
N SER A 44 10.65 -15.48 9.07
CA SER A 44 11.90 -14.94 9.61
C SER A 44 12.06 -15.09 11.13
N ALA A 45 11.19 -15.85 11.78
CA ALA A 45 11.26 -16.11 13.22
C ALA A 45 12.62 -16.72 13.66
N PRO A 46 13.03 -16.51 14.92
CA PRO A 46 12.33 -15.75 15.95
C PRO A 46 12.66 -14.25 15.99
N ASP A 47 13.64 -13.78 15.22
CA ASP A 47 14.32 -12.49 15.43
C ASP A 47 14.40 -11.60 14.17
N GLY A 48 13.87 -12.03 13.02
CA GLY A 48 13.76 -11.19 11.83
C GLY A 48 12.85 -9.98 12.05
N GLN A 49 13.22 -8.83 11.47
CA GLN A 49 12.57 -7.54 11.66
C GLN A 49 11.93 -7.04 10.37
N LEU A 50 10.88 -6.22 10.49
CA LEU A 50 10.14 -5.68 9.35
C LEU A 50 9.84 -4.19 9.51
N LEU A 51 10.14 -3.41 8.48
CA LEU A 51 9.66 -2.04 8.30
C LEU A 51 8.42 -2.06 7.39
N GLY A 52 7.27 -1.68 7.93
CA GLY A 52 6.02 -1.52 7.19
C GLY A 52 5.73 -0.05 6.90
N LEU A 53 5.53 0.29 5.63
CA LEU A 53 5.18 1.63 5.16
C LEU A 53 3.79 1.62 4.51
N ASP A 54 2.98 2.62 4.85
CA ASP A 54 1.77 2.93 4.10
C ASP A 54 1.47 4.43 4.21
N VAL A 55 0.85 5.00 3.18
CA VAL A 55 0.40 6.41 3.22
C VAL A 55 -0.97 6.54 3.90
N ASP A 56 -1.74 5.44 3.94
CA ASP A 56 -3.08 5.37 4.49
C ASP A 56 -3.06 5.10 6.00
N PRO A 57 -3.53 6.04 6.85
CA PRO A 57 -3.57 5.82 8.29
C PRO A 57 -4.52 4.68 8.70
N GLN A 58 -5.56 4.37 7.89
CA GLN A 58 -6.47 3.26 8.18
C GLN A 58 -5.78 1.91 7.98
N ALA A 59 -4.99 1.77 6.91
CA ALA A 59 -4.17 0.59 6.66
C ALA A 59 -3.23 0.32 7.84
N LEU A 60 -2.49 1.34 8.29
CA LEU A 60 -1.59 1.21 9.45
C LEU A 60 -2.32 0.81 10.74
N SER A 61 -3.52 1.34 10.97
CA SER A 61 -4.35 0.97 12.13
C SER A 61 -4.71 -0.51 12.12
N LEU A 62 -5.07 -1.04 10.95
CA LEU A 62 -5.38 -2.46 10.78
C LEU A 62 -4.13 -3.33 10.88
N ALA A 63 -3.04 -2.94 10.22
CA ALA A 63 -1.77 -3.64 10.31
C ALA A 63 -1.24 -3.73 11.75
N ARG A 64 -1.39 -2.68 12.57
CA ARG A 64 -1.05 -2.74 14.00
C ARG A 64 -1.81 -3.84 14.74
N LYS A 65 -3.09 -4.04 14.44
CA LYS A 65 -3.89 -5.12 15.04
C LYS A 65 -3.42 -6.49 14.55
N THR A 66 -3.25 -6.64 13.23
CA THR A 66 -2.78 -7.88 12.59
C THR A 66 -1.40 -8.30 13.11
N LEU A 67 -0.51 -7.33 13.30
CA LEU A 67 0.90 -7.55 13.63
C LEU A 67 1.22 -7.44 15.12
N ALA A 68 0.21 -7.25 15.99
CA ALA A 68 0.38 -7.16 17.44
C ALA A 68 1.21 -8.33 18.04
N PRO A 69 1.10 -9.59 17.58
CA PRO A 69 1.96 -10.68 18.06
C PRO A 69 3.47 -10.49 17.80
N TYR A 70 3.85 -9.52 16.98
CA TYR A 70 5.23 -9.26 16.53
C TYR A 70 5.76 -7.90 16.95
N GLU A 71 5.15 -7.22 17.93
CA GLU A 71 5.45 -5.84 18.33
C GLU A 71 6.96 -5.53 18.47
N GLY A 72 7.76 -6.44 19.03
CA GLY A 72 9.20 -6.26 19.18
C GLY A 72 10.04 -6.40 17.90
N ARG A 73 9.41 -6.73 16.76
CA ARG A 73 10.07 -7.00 15.47
C ARG A 73 9.54 -6.10 14.35
N ILE A 74 8.62 -5.19 14.63
CA ILE A 74 7.99 -4.35 13.62
C ILE A 74 8.29 -2.86 13.82
N HIS A 75 8.49 -2.17 12.72
CA HIS A 75 8.60 -0.72 12.65
C HIS A 75 7.56 -0.23 11.65
N LEU A 76 6.59 0.56 12.10
CA LEU A 76 5.51 1.04 11.23
C LEU A 76 5.61 2.55 11.05
N ALA A 77 5.59 3.02 9.80
CA ALA A 77 5.64 4.45 9.49
C ALA A 77 4.56 4.84 8.49
N GLN A 78 3.87 5.96 8.78
CA GLN A 78 3.00 6.59 7.80
C GLN A 78 3.84 7.37 6.79
N ALA A 79 4.20 6.70 5.71
CA ALA A 79 5.08 7.23 4.69
C ALA A 79 4.90 6.50 3.36
N SER A 80 5.17 7.20 2.26
CA SER A 80 5.29 6.57 0.95
C SER A 80 6.55 5.71 0.88
N TYR A 81 6.49 4.58 0.16
CA TYR A 81 7.66 3.78 -0.21
C TYR A 81 8.72 4.59 -0.96
N THR A 82 8.35 5.70 -1.60
CA THR A 82 9.31 6.63 -2.23
C THR A 82 10.26 7.29 -1.23
N SER A 83 9.91 7.30 0.07
CA SER A 83 10.75 7.82 1.16
C SER A 83 11.57 6.73 1.87
N LEU A 84 11.64 5.52 1.32
CA LEU A 84 12.24 4.35 1.97
C LEU A 84 13.64 4.62 2.51
N ALA A 85 14.53 5.25 1.73
CA ALA A 85 15.90 5.55 2.16
C ALA A 85 15.94 6.38 3.47
N THR A 86 15.05 7.36 3.61
CA THR A 86 14.92 8.16 4.83
C THR A 86 14.42 7.33 6.01
N GLN A 87 13.50 6.39 5.78
CA GLN A 87 12.99 5.51 6.84
C GLN A 87 14.04 4.51 7.30
N LEU A 88 14.81 3.93 6.38
CA LEU A 88 15.93 3.03 6.70
C LEU A 88 17.01 3.75 7.52
N ALA A 89 17.36 4.99 7.15
CA ALA A 89 18.32 5.80 7.90
C ALA A 89 17.86 6.07 9.35
N ARG A 90 16.56 6.33 9.57
CA ARG A 90 15.99 6.53 10.92
C ARG A 90 16.09 5.28 11.79
N LEU A 91 16.00 4.09 11.19
CA LEU A 91 16.16 2.81 11.88
C LEU A 91 17.62 2.37 12.00
N GLN A 92 18.56 3.13 11.42
CA GLN A 92 19.97 2.76 11.32
C GLN A 92 20.14 1.41 10.60
N TRP A 93 19.34 1.20 9.56
CA TRP A 93 19.42 0.03 8.69
C TRP A 93 20.20 0.40 7.42
N ASP A 94 21.46 0.01 7.37
CA ASP A 94 22.31 0.25 6.19
C ASP A 94 21.94 -0.64 5.00
N ALA A 95 21.30 -1.78 5.26
CA ALA A 95 20.83 -2.74 4.27
C ALA A 95 19.61 -3.51 4.78
N VAL A 96 18.88 -4.10 3.82
CA VAL A 96 17.74 -5.01 4.05
C VAL A 96 17.90 -6.25 3.19
N ASP A 97 17.40 -7.37 3.69
CA ASP A 97 17.44 -8.69 3.04
C ASP A 97 16.32 -8.86 2.01
N GLY A 98 15.29 -8.02 2.04
CA GLY A 98 14.21 -8.08 1.07
C GLY A 98 13.25 -6.89 1.15
N ILE A 99 12.70 -6.52 -0.01
CA ILE A 99 11.71 -5.44 -0.15
C ILE A 99 10.52 -6.01 -0.93
N LEU A 100 9.32 -5.82 -0.39
CA LEU A 100 8.06 -6.11 -1.05
C LEU A 100 7.33 -4.80 -1.39
N LEU A 101 6.81 -4.73 -2.62
CA LEU A 101 5.88 -3.70 -3.08
C LEU A 101 4.72 -4.41 -3.80
N ASP A 102 3.55 -4.37 -3.20
CA ASP A 102 2.28 -4.82 -3.77
C ASP A 102 1.52 -3.59 -4.31
N LEU A 103 1.73 -3.33 -5.60
CA LEU A 103 1.23 -2.12 -6.24
C LEU A 103 -0.23 -2.29 -6.68
N GLY A 104 -1.09 -1.44 -6.15
CA GLY A 104 -2.51 -1.42 -6.49
C GLY A 104 -3.32 -0.70 -5.42
N ALA A 105 -4.62 -0.60 -5.65
CA ALA A 105 -5.57 -0.19 -4.62
C ALA A 105 -6.04 -1.43 -3.83
N SER A 106 -6.17 -1.28 -2.51
CA SER A 106 -6.64 -2.34 -1.63
C SER A 106 -8.17 -2.49 -1.68
N SER A 107 -8.69 -3.68 -1.36
CA SER A 107 -10.15 -3.89 -1.26
C SER A 107 -10.81 -2.89 -0.31
N MET A 108 -10.14 -2.53 0.80
CA MET A 108 -10.64 -1.54 1.77
C MET A 108 -10.91 -0.17 1.13
N GLN A 109 -10.11 0.23 0.14
CA GLN A 109 -10.30 1.48 -0.59
C GLN A 109 -11.50 1.41 -1.54
N PHE A 110 -11.76 0.25 -2.15
CA PHE A 110 -12.94 0.04 -3.00
C PHE A 110 -14.23 -0.18 -2.19
N ASP A 111 -14.13 -0.83 -1.03
CA ASP A 111 -15.25 -1.18 -0.15
C ASP A 111 -15.70 -0.01 0.74
N THR A 112 -14.94 1.10 0.79
CA THR A 112 -15.30 2.31 1.51
C THR A 112 -15.75 3.39 0.52
N PRO A 113 -17.07 3.57 0.29
CA PRO A 113 -17.57 4.43 -0.77
C PRO A 113 -17.02 5.86 -0.72
N GLU A 114 -16.87 6.44 0.47
CA GLU A 114 -16.41 7.81 0.68
C GLU A 114 -14.98 8.07 0.18
N ARG A 115 -14.21 7.01 -0.11
CA ARG A 115 -12.87 7.11 -0.71
C ARG A 115 -12.91 7.37 -2.22
N GLY A 116 -14.05 7.16 -2.88
CA GLY A 116 -14.25 7.49 -4.29
C GLY A 116 -13.52 6.61 -5.30
N PHE A 117 -12.99 5.44 -4.90
CA PHE A 117 -12.32 4.50 -5.82
C PHE A 117 -13.29 3.63 -6.63
N SER A 118 -14.52 3.45 -6.13
CA SER A 118 -15.55 2.64 -6.78
C SER A 118 -16.57 3.52 -7.48
N PHE A 119 -16.96 3.15 -8.69
CA PHE A 119 -18.05 3.78 -9.44
C PHE A 119 -19.42 3.13 -9.16
N LEU A 120 -19.49 2.12 -8.29
CA LEU A 120 -20.73 1.38 -7.98
C LEU A 120 -21.68 2.16 -7.07
N HIS A 121 -21.15 3.12 -6.31
CA HIS A 121 -21.88 3.92 -5.34
C HIS A 121 -21.62 5.40 -5.60
N ASP A 122 -22.66 6.22 -5.40
CA ASP A 122 -22.50 7.68 -5.44
C ASP A 122 -21.75 8.14 -4.18
N ALA A 123 -20.62 8.80 -4.38
CA ALA A 123 -19.72 9.24 -3.31
C ALA A 123 -18.78 10.35 -3.81
N PRO A 124 -18.10 11.08 -2.90
CA PRO A 124 -17.11 12.08 -3.29
C PRO A 124 -16.02 11.49 -4.18
N LEU A 125 -15.68 12.19 -5.28
CA LEU A 125 -14.60 11.81 -6.19
C LEU A 125 -13.23 12.19 -5.57
N ASP A 126 -12.84 11.48 -4.51
CA ASP A 126 -11.58 11.74 -3.78
C ASP A 126 -10.40 11.00 -4.42
N MET A 127 -10.41 9.65 -4.38
CA MET A 127 -9.39 8.73 -4.91
C MET A 127 -7.97 8.88 -4.34
N ARG A 128 -7.78 9.62 -3.24
CA ARG A 128 -6.45 9.69 -2.60
C ARG A 128 -6.19 8.45 -1.75
N PHE A 129 -4.97 7.93 -1.87
CA PHE A 129 -4.47 6.83 -1.02
C PHE A 129 -4.29 7.26 0.45
N GLY A 130 -3.92 8.51 0.68
CA GLY A 130 -3.72 9.02 2.04
C GLY A 130 -3.94 10.53 2.12
N PRO A 131 -4.10 11.06 3.34
CA PRO A 131 -4.47 12.46 3.58
C PRO A 131 -3.37 13.47 3.24
N GLN A 132 -2.14 13.01 2.99
CA GLN A 132 -1.02 13.88 2.62
C GLN A 132 -1.10 14.36 1.16
N ALA A 133 -1.85 13.65 0.30
CA ALA A 133 -2.09 14.10 -1.06
C ALA A 133 -3.05 15.30 -1.07
N VAL A 134 -2.67 16.37 -1.76
CA VAL A 134 -3.40 17.66 -1.72
C VAL A 134 -4.49 17.73 -2.79
N MET A 135 -4.31 17.01 -3.89
CA MET A 135 -5.21 17.03 -5.05
C MET A 135 -6.13 15.82 -5.02
N THR A 136 -7.44 16.04 -5.10
CA THR A 136 -8.45 14.98 -5.29
C THR A 136 -8.69 14.70 -6.78
N ALA A 137 -9.31 13.56 -7.10
CA ALA A 137 -9.76 13.30 -8.47
C ALA A 137 -10.82 14.33 -8.94
N ALA A 138 -11.69 14.81 -8.05
CA ALA A 138 -12.61 15.92 -8.31
C ALA A 138 -11.86 17.19 -8.72
N ASP A 139 -10.76 17.51 -8.03
CA ASP A 139 -9.93 18.65 -8.40
C ASP A 139 -9.31 18.47 -9.79
N LEU A 140 -8.81 17.28 -10.11
CA LEU A 140 -8.22 16.99 -11.42
C LEU A 140 -9.23 17.24 -12.54
N VAL A 141 -10.40 16.59 -12.50
CA VAL A 141 -11.40 16.68 -13.58
C VAL A 141 -12.01 18.06 -13.74
N ASN A 142 -12.02 18.89 -12.67
CA ASN A 142 -12.60 20.23 -12.72
C ASN A 142 -11.57 21.35 -12.98
N LYS A 143 -10.26 21.08 -12.81
CA LYS A 143 -9.21 22.11 -12.94
C LYS A 143 -8.26 21.90 -14.11
N TYR A 144 -8.05 20.66 -14.54
CA TYR A 144 -7.16 20.39 -15.68
C TYR A 144 -7.86 20.79 -16.98
N SER A 145 -7.07 21.21 -17.97
CA SER A 145 -7.57 21.43 -19.32
C SER A 145 -8.00 20.11 -19.97
N GLU A 146 -8.89 20.19 -20.97
CA GLU A 146 -9.31 19.04 -21.79
C GLU A 146 -8.11 18.25 -22.33
N ARG A 147 -7.07 18.96 -22.79
CA ARG A 147 -5.85 18.32 -23.30
C ARG A 147 -5.12 17.55 -22.21
N GLU A 148 -4.95 18.14 -21.03
CA GLU A 148 -4.27 17.48 -19.90
C GLU A 148 -5.05 16.23 -19.44
N LEU A 149 -6.38 16.30 -19.42
CA LEU A 149 -7.23 15.14 -19.09
C LEU A 149 -7.14 14.04 -20.15
N ALA A 150 -7.24 14.39 -21.43
CA ALA A 150 -7.12 13.41 -22.52
C ALA A 150 -5.74 12.74 -22.54
N ASP A 151 -4.67 13.50 -22.25
CA ASP A 151 -3.31 12.97 -22.18
C ASP A 151 -3.14 12.05 -20.94
N LEU A 152 -3.72 12.41 -19.78
CA LEU A 152 -3.73 11.58 -18.56
C LEU A 152 -4.47 10.26 -18.79
N ILE A 153 -5.68 10.32 -19.35
CA ILE A 153 -6.53 9.15 -19.64
C ILE A 153 -5.87 8.25 -20.68
N TYR A 154 -5.25 8.82 -21.71
CA TYR A 154 -4.49 8.04 -22.69
C TYR A 154 -3.30 7.33 -22.04
N GLN A 155 -2.49 8.06 -21.27
CA GLN A 155 -1.24 7.54 -20.73
C GLN A 155 -1.45 6.49 -19.63
N TYR A 156 -2.37 6.72 -18.69
CA TYR A 156 -2.57 5.85 -17.54
C TYR A 156 -3.78 4.93 -17.64
N GLY A 157 -4.77 5.29 -18.46
CA GLY A 157 -5.93 4.46 -18.75
C GLY A 157 -5.76 3.58 -20.00
N GLU A 158 -4.70 3.81 -20.78
CA GLU A 158 -4.45 3.13 -22.06
C GLU A 158 -5.62 3.25 -23.06
N GLU A 159 -6.42 4.32 -22.94
CA GLU A 159 -7.65 4.53 -23.71
C GLU A 159 -7.40 5.36 -24.97
N ARG A 160 -7.64 4.76 -26.15
CA ARG A 160 -7.39 5.38 -27.46
C ARG A 160 -8.37 6.49 -27.79
N GLU A 161 -9.59 6.40 -27.26
CA GLU A 161 -10.65 7.38 -27.44
C GLU A 161 -10.61 8.47 -26.34
N SER A 162 -9.46 8.66 -25.67
CA SER A 162 -9.32 9.60 -24.55
C SER A 162 -9.70 11.04 -24.87
N ARG A 163 -9.61 11.46 -26.14
CA ARG A 163 -10.03 12.80 -26.59
C ARG A 163 -11.54 12.97 -26.69
N LYS A 164 -12.32 11.87 -26.66
CA LYS A 164 -13.79 11.89 -26.65
C LYS A 164 -14.36 11.86 -25.23
N ILE A 165 -13.58 11.36 -24.26
CA ILE A 165 -13.93 11.33 -22.84
C ILE A 165 -13.68 12.71 -22.25
#